data_AF-A0AAV1QLM3-F1
#
_entry.id   AF-A0AAV1QLM3-F1
#
_cell.length_a   1.000
_cell.length_b   1.000
_cell.length_c   1.000
_cell.angle_alpha   90.00
_cell.angle_beta   90.00
_cell.angle_gamma   90.00
#
_symmetry.space_group_name_H-M   'P 1'
#
loop_
_entity.id
_entity.type
_entity.pdbx_description
1 polymer ?
#
loop_
_entity_poly.entity_id
_entity_poly.type
_entity_poly.pdbx_seq_one_letter_code
_entity_poly.pdbx_strand_id
1 'polypeptide(L)'
;SSLSYSHRCPGPGVFKCTLTGLVFGMTKKAELQYRTVQWDERVLQPAGKTAAGPLFNIQSSPEGAVSQLHLPHCETMDAPLPEGLLSVVHITDDGMSILKPLKITDTNVVVNVPHLSAFGLVWDFLKKLINIARPISGQVLLFLRPPNPKTQRQNLNMFLLPRNVPLSEVSAQQRNAEYITAPSSCKLIKDESYRVLCPEAFKIQPKRANFDLEIGPNYHPTFEIRLPANTDEVTLKIQDQRNTEVWEHEVELTDAAVDKENLVKLQTLSPHKRLLSVRSQFVDGVSDPVLNQLLDQLLQRKVINDEEKESANTKSKADKARAVIDLVRKKGREASSFFITDLCKLDPQFSKTLNLS
;
A
#
# COMPACT_ATOMS: atom_id res chain seq x y z
N SER A 1 -0.47 -8.51 -16.48
CA SER A 1 0.98 -8.57 -16.77
C SER A 1 1.69 -8.98 -15.50
N SER A 2 2.46 -10.06 -15.52
CA SER A 2 3.29 -10.49 -14.38
C SER A 2 4.51 -9.57 -14.23
N LEU A 3 4.92 -9.26 -13.01
CA LEU A 3 6.12 -8.47 -12.76
C LEU A 3 7.40 -9.27 -13.07
N SER A 4 8.43 -8.58 -13.54
CA SER A 4 9.77 -9.14 -13.74
C SER A 4 10.73 -8.55 -12.71
N TYR A 5 11.58 -9.39 -12.14
CA TYR A 5 12.56 -9.05 -11.12
C TYR A 5 13.97 -9.32 -11.68
N SER A 6 14.90 -8.39 -11.46
CA SER A 6 16.32 -8.57 -11.79
C SER A 6 17.20 -8.26 -10.59
N HIS A 7 18.22 -9.06 -10.36
CA HIS A 7 19.16 -8.88 -9.26
C HIS A 7 20.57 -9.32 -9.64
N ARG A 8 21.59 -8.56 -9.20
CA ARG A 8 23.00 -8.93 -9.40
C ARG A 8 23.57 -9.51 -8.12
N CYS A 9 23.89 -10.80 -8.14
CA CYS A 9 24.56 -11.50 -7.05
C CYS A 9 26.08 -11.34 -7.20
N PRO A 10 26.80 -10.83 -6.17
CA PRO A 10 28.22 -10.48 -6.28
C PRO A 10 29.15 -11.70 -6.35
N GLY A 11 28.73 -12.88 -5.92
CA GLY A 11 29.58 -14.06 -5.80
C GLY A 11 28.88 -15.23 -5.11
N PRO A 12 29.66 -16.24 -4.66
CA PRO A 12 29.12 -17.34 -3.87
C PRO A 12 28.45 -16.86 -2.57
N GLY A 13 27.33 -17.49 -2.20
CA GLY A 13 26.59 -17.12 -1.00
C GLY A 13 25.10 -17.34 -1.12
N VAL A 14 24.34 -16.95 -0.10
CA VAL A 14 22.89 -17.12 -0.03
C VAL A 14 22.22 -15.75 -0.07
N PHE A 15 21.40 -15.50 -1.09
CA PHE A 15 20.78 -14.19 -1.34
C PHE A 15 19.26 -14.31 -1.32
N LYS A 16 18.59 -13.51 -0.48
CA LYS A 16 17.13 -13.48 -0.36
C LYS A 16 16.55 -12.26 -1.07
N CYS A 17 15.55 -12.48 -1.92
CA CYS A 17 14.68 -11.40 -2.38
C CYS A 17 13.59 -11.13 -1.34
N THR A 18 13.55 -9.92 -0.78
CA THR A 18 12.54 -9.53 0.22
C THR A 18 11.14 -9.37 -0.38
N LEU A 19 11.03 -9.06 -1.67
CA LEU A 19 9.75 -8.85 -2.35
C LEU A 19 8.99 -10.16 -2.57
N THR A 20 9.71 -11.24 -2.91
CA THR A 20 9.11 -12.54 -3.27
C THR A 20 9.37 -13.63 -2.25
N GLY A 21 10.31 -13.44 -1.32
CA GLY A 21 10.71 -14.46 -0.35
C GLY A 21 11.59 -15.57 -0.93
N LEU A 22 11.91 -15.55 -2.22
CA LEU A 22 12.83 -16.47 -2.86
C LEU A 22 14.25 -16.29 -2.32
N VAL A 23 14.95 -17.42 -2.16
CA VAL A 23 16.36 -17.43 -1.76
C VAL A 23 17.17 -18.24 -2.77
N PHE A 24 18.31 -17.68 -3.18
CA PHE A 24 19.21 -18.27 -4.17
C PHE A 24 20.54 -18.64 -3.50
N GLY A 25 20.89 -19.92 -3.54
CA GLY A 25 22.21 -20.43 -3.17
C GLY A 25 23.16 -20.34 -4.38
N MET A 26 24.01 -19.32 -4.39
CA MET A 26 24.90 -18.99 -5.49
C MET A 26 26.27 -19.65 -5.33
N THR A 27 26.85 -20.10 -6.44
CA THR A 27 28.22 -20.65 -6.51
C THR A 27 29.22 -19.71 -7.18
N LYS A 28 28.73 -18.68 -7.88
CA LYS A 28 29.54 -17.69 -8.59
C LYS A 28 28.73 -16.41 -8.79
N LYS A 29 29.41 -15.33 -9.20
CA LYS A 29 28.77 -14.07 -9.58
C LYS A 29 27.85 -14.28 -10.78
N ALA A 30 26.63 -13.76 -10.71
CA ALA A 30 25.67 -13.81 -11.81
C ALA A 30 24.60 -12.71 -11.70
N GLU A 31 24.00 -12.40 -12.84
CA GLU A 31 22.73 -11.69 -12.91
C GLU A 31 21.59 -12.70 -12.93
N LEU A 32 20.62 -12.52 -12.04
CA LEU A 32 19.40 -13.31 -11.95
C LEU A 32 18.24 -12.49 -12.54
N GLN A 33 17.43 -13.13 -13.36
CA GLN A 33 16.17 -12.57 -13.83
C GLN A 33 15.06 -13.60 -13.63
N TYR A 34 13.94 -13.18 -13.07
CA TYR A 34 12.83 -14.10 -12.88
C TYR A 34 11.49 -13.36 -12.83
N ARG A 35 10.41 -14.10 -13.05
CA ARG A 35 9.04 -13.60 -12.95
C ARG A 35 8.10 -14.68 -12.47
N THR A 36 6.93 -14.29 -11.96
CA THR A 36 5.83 -15.22 -11.75
C THR A 36 5.22 -15.60 -13.10
N VAL A 37 4.82 -16.86 -13.24
CA VAL A 37 4.07 -17.38 -14.40
C VAL A 37 2.86 -18.15 -13.90
N GLN A 38 1.86 -18.32 -14.76
CA GLN A 38 0.64 -19.03 -14.40
C GLN A 38 0.88 -20.53 -14.38
N TRP A 39 0.25 -21.20 -13.42
CA TRP A 39 0.15 -22.66 -13.42
C TRP A 39 -0.76 -23.13 -14.55
N ASP A 40 -0.37 -24.23 -15.21
CA ASP A 40 -1.27 -24.97 -16.09
C ASP A 40 -1.87 -26.14 -15.31
N GLU A 41 -3.12 -25.98 -14.90
CA GLU A 41 -3.88 -27.00 -14.17
C GLU A 41 -3.96 -28.34 -14.93
N ARG A 42 -3.87 -28.32 -16.26
CA ARG A 42 -3.87 -29.55 -17.08
C ARG A 42 -2.63 -30.40 -16.85
N VAL A 43 -1.55 -29.82 -16.32
CA VAL A 43 -0.32 -30.51 -15.96
C VAL A 43 -0.38 -31.00 -14.51
N LEU A 44 -1.00 -30.22 -13.61
CA LEU A 44 -1.09 -30.56 -12.17
C LEU A 44 -2.15 -31.62 -11.85
N GLN A 45 -3.34 -31.51 -12.44
CA GLN A 45 -4.48 -32.38 -12.15
C GLN A 45 -4.17 -33.87 -12.38
N PRO A 46 -3.56 -34.29 -13.53
CA PRO A 46 -3.23 -35.70 -13.74
C PRO A 46 -2.19 -36.24 -12.75
N ALA A 47 -1.35 -35.36 -12.19
CA ALA A 47 -0.34 -35.73 -11.18
C ALA A 47 -0.92 -35.77 -9.76
N GLY A 48 -2.21 -35.48 -9.58
CA GLY A 48 -2.85 -35.39 -8.25
C GLY A 48 -2.25 -34.27 -7.39
N LYS A 49 -1.81 -33.17 -8.02
CA LYS A 49 -1.15 -32.04 -7.37
C LYS A 49 -1.98 -30.78 -7.48
N THR A 50 -1.79 -29.88 -6.53
CA THR A 50 -2.36 -28.52 -6.56
C THR A 50 -1.27 -27.50 -6.25
N ALA A 51 -1.37 -26.30 -6.82
CA ALA A 51 -0.39 -25.24 -6.57
C ALA A 51 -0.35 -24.88 -5.07
N ALA A 52 0.86 -24.86 -4.49
CA ALA A 52 1.11 -24.48 -3.10
C ALA A 52 1.79 -23.12 -2.97
N GLY A 53 1.92 -22.38 -4.07
CA GLY A 53 2.65 -21.13 -4.16
C GLY A 53 2.84 -20.69 -5.62
N PRO A 54 3.37 -19.48 -5.83
CA PRO A 54 3.65 -18.99 -7.18
C PRO A 54 4.62 -19.91 -7.94
N LEU A 55 4.43 -19.99 -9.25
CA LEU A 55 5.39 -20.61 -10.17
C LEU A 55 6.36 -19.52 -10.67
N PHE A 56 7.66 -19.72 -10.46
CA PHE A 56 8.70 -18.75 -10.81
C PHE A 56 9.51 -19.25 -11.99
N ASN A 57 9.46 -18.52 -13.11
CA ASN A 57 10.38 -18.76 -14.23
C ASN A 57 11.67 -17.97 -13.98
N ILE A 58 12.79 -18.68 -13.82
CA ILE A 58 14.07 -18.15 -13.35
C ILE A 58 15.14 -18.39 -14.41
N GLN A 59 15.99 -17.40 -14.63
CA GLN A 59 17.13 -17.45 -15.54
C GLN A 59 18.34 -16.76 -14.89
N SER A 60 19.55 -17.17 -15.28
CA SER A 60 20.78 -16.51 -14.83
C SER A 60 21.81 -16.37 -15.94
N SER A 61 22.62 -15.32 -15.86
CA SER A 61 23.80 -15.14 -16.70
C SER A 61 25.05 -14.90 -15.83
N PRO A 62 26.09 -15.77 -15.90
CA PRO A 62 26.15 -17.01 -16.67
C PRO A 62 25.25 -18.13 -16.09
N GLU A 63 25.04 -19.19 -16.87
CA GLU A 63 24.33 -20.39 -16.43
C GLU A 63 25.09 -21.16 -15.33
N GLY A 64 24.34 -22.01 -14.61
CA GLY A 64 24.89 -22.85 -13.54
C GLY A 64 25.44 -22.06 -12.35
N ALA A 65 25.00 -20.82 -12.17
CA ALA A 65 25.39 -19.99 -11.03
C ALA A 65 24.56 -20.24 -9.78
N VAL A 66 23.33 -20.74 -9.94
CA VAL A 66 22.43 -21.12 -8.85
C VAL A 66 22.56 -22.61 -8.61
N SER A 67 22.97 -23.01 -7.41
CA SER A 67 23.04 -24.42 -6.97
C SER A 67 21.81 -24.85 -6.18
N GLN A 68 21.20 -23.92 -5.44
CA GLN A 68 20.05 -24.18 -4.59
C GLN A 68 19.01 -23.08 -4.71
N LEU A 69 17.75 -23.48 -4.60
CA LEU A 69 16.61 -22.58 -4.55
C LEU A 69 15.84 -22.84 -3.26
N HIS A 70 15.47 -21.78 -2.54
CA HIS A 70 14.54 -21.89 -1.42
C HIS A 70 13.23 -21.21 -1.79
N LEU A 71 12.20 -22.01 -2.04
CA LEU A 71 10.87 -21.58 -2.46
C LEU A 71 10.01 -21.26 -1.23
N PRO A 72 9.36 -20.09 -1.16
CA PRO A 72 8.54 -19.72 -0.01
C PRO A 72 7.24 -20.56 0.05
N HIS A 73 6.90 -21.05 1.25
CA HIS A 73 5.61 -21.69 1.51
C HIS A 73 4.83 -20.96 2.60
N CYS A 74 3.56 -21.33 2.75
CA CYS A 74 2.66 -20.82 3.79
C CYS A 74 2.28 -21.88 4.83
N GLU A 75 2.81 -23.10 4.80
CA GLU A 75 2.50 -24.09 5.84
C GLU A 75 2.97 -23.65 7.24
N THR A 76 2.15 -23.91 8.27
CA THR A 76 2.53 -23.70 9.67
C THR A 76 3.31 -24.90 10.21
N MET A 77 4.30 -24.63 11.05
CA MET A 77 5.11 -25.66 11.72
C MET A 77 4.65 -25.97 13.15
N ASP A 78 3.45 -25.53 13.55
CA ASP A 78 2.87 -25.79 14.88
C ASP A 78 2.68 -27.30 15.15
N ALA A 79 2.62 -28.10 14.08
CA ALA A 79 2.58 -29.56 14.11
C ALA A 79 3.53 -30.13 13.04
N PRO A 80 3.98 -31.39 13.14
CA PRO A 80 4.75 -32.02 12.08
C PRO A 80 4.01 -32.00 10.74
N LEU A 81 4.68 -31.65 9.65
CA LEU A 81 4.10 -31.75 8.31
C LEU A 81 3.99 -33.23 7.90
N PRO A 82 2.87 -33.66 7.30
CA PRO A 82 2.78 -34.97 6.68
C PRO A 82 3.90 -35.16 5.66
N GLU A 83 4.56 -36.30 5.69
CA GLU A 83 5.62 -36.61 4.75
C GLU A 83 5.09 -36.48 3.31
N GLY A 84 5.83 -35.78 2.44
CA GLY A 84 5.45 -35.56 1.06
C GLY A 84 4.19 -34.72 0.87
N LEU A 85 3.76 -33.93 1.87
CA LEU A 85 2.71 -32.93 1.70
C LEU A 85 3.14 -31.87 0.67
N LEU A 86 4.38 -31.37 0.78
CA LEU A 86 4.98 -30.41 -0.14
C LEU A 86 5.96 -31.11 -1.06
N SER A 87 5.95 -30.72 -2.33
CA SER A 87 6.95 -31.12 -3.33
C SER A 87 7.31 -29.93 -4.20
N VAL A 88 8.49 -29.99 -4.83
CA VAL A 88 8.91 -28.97 -5.79
C VAL A 88 8.64 -29.49 -7.19
N VAL A 89 8.02 -28.65 -8.01
CA VAL A 89 7.86 -28.90 -9.44
C VAL A 89 8.90 -28.09 -10.20
N HIS A 90 9.48 -28.73 -11.21
CA HIS A 90 10.42 -28.14 -12.14
C HIS A 90 9.91 -28.40 -13.57
N ILE A 91 9.57 -27.33 -14.29
CA ILE A 91 8.97 -27.37 -15.62
C ILE A 91 9.96 -26.82 -16.64
N THR A 92 10.27 -27.66 -17.61
CA THR A 92 11.23 -27.42 -18.69
C THR A 92 10.53 -27.60 -20.03
N ASP A 93 11.25 -27.39 -21.13
CA ASP A 93 10.74 -27.68 -22.47
C ASP A 93 10.44 -29.18 -22.67
N ASP A 94 11.12 -30.06 -21.91
CA ASP A 94 10.89 -31.50 -21.89
C ASP A 94 9.69 -31.93 -21.01
N GLY A 95 9.06 -30.97 -20.32
CA GLY A 95 7.88 -31.18 -19.48
C GLY A 95 8.13 -31.03 -17.98
N MET A 96 7.20 -31.58 -17.20
CA MET A 96 7.14 -31.44 -15.75
C MET A 96 7.89 -32.58 -15.04
N SER A 97 8.72 -32.22 -14.07
CA SER A 97 9.37 -33.15 -13.13
C SER A 97 9.08 -32.75 -11.68
N ILE A 98 9.06 -33.74 -10.77
CA ILE A 98 8.88 -33.53 -9.33
C ILE A 98 10.22 -33.76 -8.64
N LEU A 99 10.72 -32.73 -7.96
CA LEU A 99 11.94 -32.75 -7.18
C LEU A 99 11.60 -32.92 -5.70
N LYS A 100 12.32 -33.83 -5.02
CA LYS A 100 12.17 -34.03 -3.58
C LYS A 100 12.83 -32.86 -2.82
N PRO A 101 12.13 -32.24 -1.86
CA PRO A 101 12.74 -31.28 -0.94
C PRO A 101 13.97 -31.87 -0.23
N LEU A 102 15.04 -31.08 -0.13
CA LEU A 102 16.18 -31.40 0.73
C LEU A 102 15.87 -31.09 2.20
N LYS A 103 15.21 -29.95 2.41
CA LYS A 103 14.83 -29.44 3.73
C LYS A 103 13.60 -28.57 3.59
N ILE A 104 12.70 -28.63 4.57
CA ILE A 104 11.60 -27.69 4.73
C ILE A 104 11.90 -26.93 6.02
N THR A 105 12.03 -25.61 5.91
CA THR A 105 12.21 -24.69 7.05
C THR A 105 10.84 -24.13 7.46
N ASP A 106 10.80 -23.18 8.40
CA ASP A 106 9.55 -22.55 8.81
C ASP A 106 8.91 -21.70 7.69
N THR A 107 9.68 -21.31 6.68
CA THR A 107 9.21 -20.39 5.63
C THR A 107 9.53 -20.83 4.21
N ASN A 108 10.47 -21.76 4.00
CA ASN A 108 10.94 -22.14 2.68
C ASN A 108 11.20 -23.64 2.52
N VAL A 109 11.00 -24.13 1.31
CA VAL A 109 11.41 -25.46 0.85
C VAL A 109 12.71 -25.32 0.06
N VAL A 110 13.75 -26.02 0.49
CA VAL A 110 15.08 -26.03 -0.13
C VAL A 110 15.20 -27.18 -1.13
N VAL A 111 15.69 -26.89 -2.33
CA VAL A 111 15.93 -27.87 -3.39
C VAL A 111 17.24 -27.59 -4.13
N ASN A 112 17.91 -28.64 -4.60
CA ASN A 112 19.02 -28.48 -5.55
C ASN A 112 18.46 -28.12 -6.92
N VAL A 113 19.14 -27.21 -7.62
CA VAL A 113 18.76 -26.76 -8.95
C VAL A 113 19.51 -27.60 -9.99
N PRO A 114 18.83 -28.43 -10.80
CA PRO A 114 19.49 -29.16 -11.89
C PRO A 114 19.94 -28.19 -12.99
N HIS A 115 19.01 -27.33 -13.41
CA HIS A 115 19.22 -26.18 -14.29
C HIS A 115 18.08 -25.18 -14.03
N LEU A 116 18.20 -23.95 -14.54
CA LEU A 116 17.21 -22.91 -14.30
C LEU A 116 16.09 -22.93 -15.35
N SER A 117 14.85 -22.86 -14.88
CA SER A 117 13.62 -22.80 -15.68
C SER A 117 12.46 -22.40 -14.74
N ALA A 118 11.26 -22.97 -14.89
CA ALA A 118 10.13 -22.73 -14.01
C ALA A 118 10.12 -23.65 -12.79
N PHE A 119 10.09 -23.06 -11.58
CA PHE A 119 10.04 -23.75 -10.30
C PHE A 119 8.86 -23.29 -9.45
N GLY A 120 8.13 -24.23 -8.85
CA GLY A 120 7.00 -23.92 -7.99
C GLY A 120 6.76 -24.99 -6.94
N LEU A 121 6.03 -24.64 -5.89
CA LEU A 121 5.61 -25.62 -4.88
C LEU A 121 4.24 -26.17 -5.22
N VAL A 122 4.06 -27.45 -4.93
CA VAL A 122 2.76 -28.11 -5.02
C VAL A 122 2.45 -28.89 -3.75
N TRP A 123 1.16 -28.95 -3.44
CA TRP A 123 0.60 -29.88 -2.47
C TRP A 123 0.23 -31.18 -3.15
N ASP A 124 0.34 -32.27 -2.39
CA ASP A 124 -0.38 -33.49 -2.70
C ASP A 124 -1.87 -33.32 -2.41
N PHE A 125 -2.72 -33.50 -3.42
CA PHE A 125 -4.16 -33.22 -3.33
C PHE A 125 -4.84 -34.05 -2.23
N LEU A 126 -4.58 -35.35 -2.19
CA LEU A 126 -5.19 -36.26 -1.20
C LEU A 126 -4.75 -35.88 0.22
N LYS A 127 -3.45 -35.63 0.42
CA LYS A 127 -2.95 -35.20 1.73
C LYS A 127 -3.51 -33.84 2.13
N LYS A 128 -3.64 -32.90 1.19
CA LYS A 128 -4.19 -31.57 1.50
C LYS A 128 -5.67 -31.65 1.87
N LEU A 129 -6.45 -32.52 1.23
CA LEU A 129 -7.86 -32.74 1.55
C LEU A 129 -8.06 -33.30 2.97
N ILE A 130 -7.16 -34.17 3.43
CA ILE A 130 -7.20 -34.69 4.81
C ILE A 130 -6.82 -33.60 5.83
N ASN A 131 -6.02 -32.62 5.43
CA ASN A 131 -5.46 -31.59 6.31
C ASN A 131 -6.09 -30.20 6.09
N ILE A 132 -7.34 -30.12 5.62
CA ILE A 132 -8.01 -28.83 5.35
C ILE A 132 -8.13 -27.94 6.60
N ALA A 133 -8.32 -28.55 7.78
CA ALA A 133 -8.45 -27.84 9.05
C ALA A 133 -7.11 -27.31 9.59
N ARG A 134 -5.99 -27.65 8.94
CA ARG A 134 -4.67 -27.20 9.37
C ARG A 134 -4.49 -25.72 8.99
N PRO A 135 -4.12 -24.85 9.93
CA PRO A 135 -3.87 -23.45 9.62
C PRO A 135 -2.64 -23.30 8.73
N ILE A 136 -2.70 -22.32 7.84
CA ILE A 136 -1.56 -21.81 7.09
C ILE A 136 -1.16 -20.43 7.65
N SER A 137 0.08 -20.05 7.42
CA SER A 137 0.57 -18.68 7.57
C SER A 137 -0.07 -17.81 6.48
N GLY A 138 -1.05 -17.02 6.89
CA GLY A 138 -1.74 -16.04 6.07
C GLY A 138 -1.13 -14.65 6.18
N GLN A 139 -1.64 -13.75 5.35
CA GLN A 139 -1.38 -12.33 5.41
C GLN A 139 -2.64 -11.50 5.18
N VAL A 140 -2.72 -10.36 5.85
CA VAL A 140 -3.71 -9.30 5.68
C VAL A 140 -3.05 -8.15 4.93
N LEU A 141 -3.59 -7.80 3.76
CA LEU A 141 -3.13 -6.64 2.98
C LEU A 141 -4.24 -5.62 2.86
N LEU A 142 -3.89 -4.35 3.03
CA LEU A 142 -4.81 -3.21 3.05
C LEU A 142 -4.48 -2.24 1.93
N PHE A 143 -5.51 -1.88 1.14
CA PHE A 143 -5.39 -0.94 0.04
C PHE A 143 -6.48 0.12 0.12
N LEU A 144 -6.11 1.37 0.39
CA LEU A 144 -7.04 2.49 0.48
C LEU A 144 -7.26 3.13 -0.89
N ARG A 145 -8.51 3.26 -1.30
CA ARG A 145 -8.86 4.02 -2.51
C ARG A 145 -9.10 5.49 -2.18
N PRO A 146 -8.74 6.42 -3.08
CA PRO A 146 -9.03 7.83 -2.94
C PRO A 146 -10.52 8.08 -2.64
N PRO A 147 -10.83 9.07 -1.79
CA PRO A 147 -12.21 9.44 -1.50
C PRO A 147 -12.97 9.83 -2.78
N ASN A 148 -14.23 9.41 -2.88
CA ASN A 148 -15.14 9.86 -3.92
C ASN A 148 -15.75 11.22 -3.52
N PRO A 149 -15.45 12.32 -4.24
CA PRO A 149 -15.91 13.66 -3.86
C PRO A 149 -17.43 13.84 -3.92
N LYS A 150 -18.12 13.06 -4.75
CA LYS A 150 -19.59 13.15 -4.90
C LYS A 150 -20.31 12.50 -3.74
N THR A 151 -19.81 11.36 -3.28
CA THR A 151 -20.48 10.58 -2.23
C THR A 151 -19.90 10.83 -0.84
N GLN A 152 -18.75 11.52 -0.73
CA GLN A 152 -18.01 11.72 0.52
C GLN A 152 -17.71 10.39 1.22
N ARG A 153 -17.28 9.40 0.43
CA ARG A 153 -16.99 8.03 0.88
C ARG A 153 -15.65 7.57 0.34
N GLN A 154 -14.95 6.75 1.10
CA GLN A 154 -13.73 6.06 0.68
C GLN A 154 -13.87 4.56 0.92
N ASN A 155 -13.11 3.78 0.15
CA ASN A 155 -13.14 2.32 0.23
C ASN A 155 -11.76 1.82 0.65
N LEU A 156 -11.75 1.02 1.71
CA LEU A 156 -10.59 0.24 2.11
C LEU A 156 -10.80 -1.21 1.66
N ASN A 157 -9.92 -1.68 0.79
CA ASN A 157 -9.91 -3.06 0.32
C ASN A 157 -9.01 -3.89 1.22
N MET A 158 -9.55 -4.98 1.78
CA MET A 158 -8.81 -5.95 2.57
C MET A 158 -8.68 -7.27 1.83
N PHE A 159 -7.48 -7.83 1.82
CA PHE A 159 -7.16 -9.13 1.24
C PHE A 159 -6.70 -10.09 2.33
N LEU A 160 -7.28 -11.27 2.38
CA LEU A 160 -6.78 -12.42 3.12
C LEU A 160 -6.13 -13.36 2.12
N LEU A 161 -4.81 -13.51 2.18
CA LEU A 161 -4.04 -14.30 1.22
C LEU A 161 -3.04 -15.22 1.94
N PRO A 162 -2.57 -16.30 1.29
CA PRO A 162 -1.41 -17.04 1.77
C PRO A 162 -0.16 -16.13 1.86
N ARG A 163 0.67 -16.29 2.90
CA ARG A 163 1.86 -15.44 3.12
C ARG A 163 2.92 -15.55 2.01
N ASN A 164 2.90 -16.62 1.22
CA ASN A 164 3.81 -16.82 0.11
C ASN A 164 3.33 -16.20 -1.22
N VAL A 165 2.19 -15.50 -1.22
CA VAL A 165 1.80 -14.62 -2.33
C VAL A 165 2.59 -13.30 -2.22
N PRO A 166 3.37 -12.89 -3.24
CA PRO A 166 4.15 -11.67 -3.17
C PRO A 166 3.25 -10.42 -3.16
N LEU A 167 3.48 -9.51 -2.21
CA LEU A 167 2.78 -8.22 -2.14
C LEU A 167 2.86 -7.46 -3.46
N SER A 168 4.02 -7.46 -4.12
CA SER A 168 4.23 -6.77 -5.39
C SER A 168 3.25 -7.21 -6.48
N GLU A 169 2.89 -8.49 -6.55
CA GLU A 169 1.94 -9.03 -7.54
C GLU A 169 0.50 -8.57 -7.24
N VAL A 170 0.14 -8.46 -5.96
CA VAL A 170 -1.17 -7.95 -5.52
C VAL A 170 -1.26 -6.45 -5.79
N SER A 171 -0.26 -5.68 -5.34
CA SER A 171 -0.18 -4.23 -5.50
C SER A 171 -0.22 -3.80 -6.98
N ALA A 172 0.43 -4.54 -7.88
CA ALA A 172 0.40 -4.23 -9.31
C ALA A 172 -1.01 -4.28 -9.93
N GLN A 173 -1.96 -4.96 -9.28
CA GLN A 173 -3.35 -5.07 -9.73
C GLN A 173 -4.27 -4.04 -9.05
N GLN A 174 -3.86 -3.44 -7.93
CA GLN A 174 -4.64 -2.45 -7.19
C GLN A 174 -4.45 -1.04 -7.74
N ARG A 175 -4.83 -0.82 -9.01
CA ARG A 175 -4.75 0.51 -9.65
C ARG A 175 -5.56 1.53 -8.87
N ASN A 176 -4.97 2.71 -8.65
CA ASN A 176 -5.58 3.82 -7.92
C ASN A 176 -5.96 3.47 -6.48
N ALA A 177 -5.23 2.58 -5.83
CA ALA A 177 -5.30 2.36 -4.39
C ALA A 177 -3.89 2.39 -3.80
N GLU A 178 -3.77 2.95 -2.61
CA GLU A 178 -2.53 3.06 -1.85
C GLU A 178 -2.41 1.88 -0.88
N TYR A 179 -1.25 1.23 -0.87
CA TYR A 179 -0.99 0.16 0.09
C TYR A 179 -0.69 0.75 1.46
N ILE A 180 -1.45 0.33 2.48
CA ILE A 180 -1.19 0.73 3.86
C ILE A 180 -0.29 -0.31 4.52
N THR A 181 0.84 0.16 5.05
CA THR A 181 1.76 -0.71 5.78
C THR A 181 1.18 -1.03 7.16
N ALA A 182 0.93 -2.31 7.42
CA ALA A 182 0.43 -2.83 8.69
C ALA A 182 1.11 -4.18 9.01
N PRO A 183 1.14 -4.62 10.28
CA PRO A 183 1.45 -5.99 10.63
C PRO A 183 0.50 -6.93 9.88
N SER A 184 1.03 -7.69 8.92
CA SER A 184 0.17 -8.47 8.02
C SER A 184 -0.05 -9.91 8.47
N SER A 185 0.79 -10.46 9.35
CA SER A 185 0.80 -11.91 9.60
C SER A 185 -0.42 -12.39 10.40
N CYS A 186 -1.05 -13.47 9.95
CA CYS A 186 -2.16 -14.14 10.63
C CYS A 186 -2.15 -15.66 10.36
N LYS A 187 -3.04 -16.40 11.00
CA LYS A 187 -3.29 -17.83 10.71
C LYS A 187 -4.66 -17.98 10.08
N LEU A 188 -4.73 -18.66 8.94
CA LEU A 188 -5.96 -18.87 8.17
C LEU A 188 -6.15 -20.34 7.85
N ILE A 189 -7.39 -20.81 7.81
CA ILE A 189 -7.75 -22.20 7.51
C ILE A 189 -8.56 -22.21 6.21
N LYS A 190 -8.21 -23.12 5.31
CA LYS A 190 -8.89 -23.25 4.01
C LYS A 190 -10.37 -23.59 4.24
N ASP A 191 -11.24 -23.00 3.43
CA ASP A 191 -12.70 -23.16 3.43
C ASP A 191 -13.40 -22.61 4.68
N GLU A 192 -12.65 -22.07 5.66
CA GLU A 192 -13.23 -21.43 6.83
C GLU A 192 -13.75 -20.02 6.50
N SER A 193 -14.85 -19.63 7.13
CA SER A 193 -15.54 -18.37 6.88
C SER A 193 -15.11 -17.27 7.86
N TYR A 194 -14.55 -16.20 7.34
CA TYR A 194 -14.07 -15.04 8.11
C TYR A 194 -15.01 -13.85 7.96
N ARG A 195 -14.99 -12.94 8.95
CA ARG A 195 -15.64 -11.62 8.88
C ARG A 195 -14.69 -10.52 9.36
N VAL A 196 -14.95 -9.30 8.92
CA VAL A 196 -14.27 -8.10 9.40
C VAL A 196 -15.21 -7.29 10.29
N LEU A 197 -14.69 -6.81 11.41
CA LEU A 197 -15.32 -5.80 12.24
C LEU A 197 -14.54 -4.50 12.10
N CYS A 198 -15.26 -3.41 11.86
CA CYS A 198 -14.74 -2.05 11.81
C CYS A 198 -15.87 -1.12 12.26
N PRO A 199 -15.84 -0.64 13.53
CA PRO A 199 -16.90 0.22 14.08
C PRO A 199 -17.15 1.50 13.26
N GLU A 200 -16.12 2.02 12.62
CA GLU A 200 -16.15 3.25 11.82
C GLU A 200 -16.79 3.04 10.44
N ALA A 201 -16.88 1.79 9.98
CA ALA A 201 -17.46 1.44 8.69
C ALA A 201 -18.98 1.42 8.75
N PHE A 202 -19.63 2.17 7.85
CA PHE A 202 -21.08 2.07 7.68
C PHE A 202 -21.49 0.86 6.82
N LYS A 203 -20.55 0.25 6.08
CA LYS A 203 -20.81 -0.96 5.30
C LYS A 203 -19.55 -1.77 5.05
N ILE A 204 -19.64 -3.08 5.30
CA ILE A 204 -18.63 -4.07 4.95
C ILE A 204 -19.28 -5.11 4.04
N GLN A 205 -18.65 -5.43 2.91
CA GLN A 205 -19.13 -6.45 1.99
C GLN A 205 -17.99 -7.36 1.49
N PRO A 206 -18.21 -8.68 1.41
CA PRO A 206 -19.38 -9.40 1.93
C PRO A 206 -19.40 -9.39 3.47
N LYS A 207 -20.51 -9.84 4.09
CA LYS A 207 -20.59 -9.96 5.57
C LYS A 207 -19.63 -11.03 6.11
N ARG A 208 -19.44 -12.09 5.33
CA ARG A 208 -18.52 -13.18 5.55
C ARG A 208 -17.95 -13.63 4.20
N ALA A 209 -16.72 -14.09 4.18
CA ALA A 209 -16.07 -14.69 3.02
C ALA A 209 -15.32 -15.94 3.46
N ASN A 210 -15.36 -16.99 2.63
CA ASN A 210 -14.53 -18.16 2.87
C ASN A 210 -13.09 -17.87 2.44
N PHE A 211 -12.12 -18.37 3.18
CA PHE A 211 -10.73 -18.28 2.81
C PHE A 211 -10.35 -19.42 1.86
N ASP A 212 -10.01 -19.04 0.63
CA ASP A 212 -9.47 -19.94 -0.37
C ASP A 212 -7.97 -19.71 -0.55
N LEU A 213 -7.24 -20.77 -0.91
CA LEU A 213 -5.79 -20.71 -1.16
C LEU A 213 -5.52 -20.15 -2.56
N GLU A 214 -5.90 -18.89 -2.78
CA GLU A 214 -5.73 -18.23 -4.08
C GLU A 214 -4.25 -17.95 -4.38
N ILE A 215 -3.74 -18.54 -5.47
CA ILE A 215 -2.39 -18.35 -5.98
C ILE A 215 -2.45 -17.64 -7.35
N GLY A 216 -3.14 -16.49 -7.38
CA GLY A 216 -3.32 -15.70 -8.59
C GLY A 216 -4.01 -16.45 -9.74
N PRO A 217 -3.93 -15.95 -10.98
CA PRO A 217 -3.23 -14.74 -11.39
C PRO A 217 -3.95 -13.44 -11.02
N ASN A 218 -5.25 -13.51 -10.73
CA ASN A 218 -6.06 -12.35 -10.38
C ASN A 218 -6.25 -12.33 -8.87
N TYR A 219 -6.01 -11.18 -8.25
CA TYR A 219 -6.22 -11.00 -6.82
C TYR A 219 -7.40 -10.04 -6.60
N HIS A 220 -8.46 -10.56 -5.98
CA HIS A 220 -9.65 -9.78 -5.64
C HIS A 220 -9.71 -9.51 -4.14
N PRO A 221 -10.19 -8.33 -3.71
CA PRO A 221 -10.31 -8.03 -2.29
C PRO A 221 -11.30 -9.00 -1.65
N THR A 222 -10.91 -9.59 -0.53
CA THR A 222 -11.77 -10.46 0.28
C THR A 222 -12.90 -9.65 0.91
N PHE A 223 -12.62 -8.41 1.34
CA PHE A 223 -13.62 -7.48 1.86
C PHE A 223 -13.42 -6.07 1.31
N GLU A 224 -14.53 -5.41 0.98
CA GLU A 224 -14.61 -3.98 0.75
C GLU A 224 -15.26 -3.31 1.98
N ILE A 225 -14.50 -2.43 2.63
CA ILE A 225 -14.88 -1.70 3.83
C ILE A 225 -15.14 -0.25 3.41
N ARG A 226 -16.38 0.22 3.56
CA ARG A 226 -16.78 1.57 3.15
C ARG A 226 -16.84 2.49 4.34
N LEU A 227 -16.10 3.59 4.23
CA LEU A 227 -15.83 4.54 5.30
C LEU A 227 -16.25 5.96 4.87
N PRO A 228 -16.61 6.84 5.82
CA PRO A 228 -16.66 8.27 5.56
C PRO A 228 -15.33 8.79 4.98
N ALA A 229 -15.39 9.79 4.10
CA ALA A 229 -14.18 10.34 3.48
C ALA A 229 -13.22 11.06 4.46
N ASN A 230 -13.73 11.47 5.62
CA ASN A 230 -13.00 12.18 6.67
C ASN A 230 -12.58 11.24 7.82
N THR A 231 -12.52 9.94 7.57
CA THR A 231 -12.04 8.98 8.58
C THR A 231 -10.51 8.98 8.57
N ASP A 232 -9.92 9.40 9.69
CA ASP A 232 -8.47 9.47 9.88
C ASP A 232 -7.89 8.14 10.34
N GLU A 233 -8.61 7.41 11.20
CA GLU A 233 -8.16 6.16 11.80
C GLU A 233 -9.31 5.15 11.85
N VAL A 234 -8.99 3.85 11.75
CA VAL A 234 -9.95 2.76 11.87
C VAL A 234 -9.40 1.60 12.70
N THR A 235 -10.26 0.98 13.50
CA THR A 235 -9.94 -0.30 14.15
C THR A 235 -10.44 -1.46 13.30
N LEU A 236 -9.54 -2.32 12.83
CA LEU A 236 -9.88 -3.49 12.03
C LEU A 236 -9.65 -4.77 12.83
N LYS A 237 -10.68 -5.61 12.92
CA LYS A 237 -10.57 -6.96 13.51
C LYS A 237 -11.06 -8.01 12.52
N ILE A 238 -10.33 -9.11 12.39
CA ILE A 238 -10.77 -10.27 11.62
C ILE A 238 -11.16 -11.37 12.61
N GLN A 239 -12.33 -11.95 12.38
CA GLN A 239 -12.85 -13.05 13.18
C GLN A 239 -13.16 -14.27 12.32
N ASP A 240 -12.90 -15.45 12.87
CA ASP A 240 -13.27 -16.74 12.27
C ASP A 240 -14.79 -17.01 12.35
N GLN A 241 -15.20 -18.23 12.00
CA GLN A 241 -16.60 -18.66 12.07
C GLN A 241 -17.11 -18.84 13.52
N ARG A 242 -16.21 -19.02 14.48
CA ARG A 242 -16.48 -19.14 15.93
C ARG A 242 -16.45 -17.78 16.64
N ASN A 243 -16.19 -16.71 15.89
CA ASN A 243 -15.97 -15.34 16.37
C ASN A 243 -14.68 -15.18 17.21
N THR A 244 -13.73 -16.10 17.07
CA THR A 244 -12.38 -15.91 17.60
C THR A 244 -11.68 -14.85 16.78
N GLU A 245 -11.03 -13.91 17.44
CA GLU A 245 -10.18 -12.92 16.76
C GLU A 245 -8.89 -13.57 16.30
N VAL A 246 -8.59 -13.42 15.01
CA VAL A 246 -7.36 -13.98 14.38
C VAL A 246 -6.36 -12.90 14.00
N TRP A 247 -6.79 -11.65 13.98
CA TRP A 247 -5.97 -10.47 13.68
C TRP A 247 -6.72 -9.20 14.10
N GLU A 248 -6.00 -8.24 14.70
CA GLU A 248 -6.50 -6.91 15.08
C GLU A 248 -5.41 -5.87 14.81
N HIS A 249 -5.79 -4.72 14.27
CA HIS A 249 -4.90 -3.58 14.13
C HIS A 249 -5.68 -2.26 13.99
N GLU A 250 -5.17 -1.21 14.62
CA GLU A 250 -5.57 0.18 14.39
C GLU A 250 -4.76 0.74 13.21
N VAL A 251 -5.43 1.40 12.28
CA VAL A 251 -4.85 1.83 11.00
C VAL A 251 -5.13 3.31 10.76
N GLU A 252 -4.07 4.09 10.60
CA GLU A 252 -4.13 5.45 10.09
C GLU A 252 -4.39 5.43 8.57
N LEU A 253 -5.42 6.13 8.11
CA LEU A 253 -5.84 6.19 6.71
C LEU A 253 -5.35 7.45 5.99
N THR A 254 -4.96 8.47 6.74
CA THR A 254 -4.43 9.73 6.21
C THR A 254 -2.90 9.70 6.26
N ASP A 255 -2.29 9.50 5.10
CA ASP A 255 -0.85 9.70 4.97
C ASP A 255 -0.57 11.22 4.87
N ALA A 256 0.38 11.72 5.66
CA ALA A 256 0.85 13.12 5.65
C ALA A 256 1.39 13.59 4.26
N ALA A 257 1.42 12.69 3.27
CA ALA A 257 1.74 12.95 1.88
C ALA A 257 0.67 13.77 1.14
N VAL A 258 -0.63 13.65 1.50
CA VAL A 258 -1.70 14.46 0.90
C VAL A 258 -1.53 15.94 1.24
N ASP A 259 -0.99 16.24 2.43
CA ASP A 259 -0.59 17.60 2.78
C ASP A 259 0.65 18.04 1.98
N LYS A 260 1.64 17.16 1.76
CA LYS A 260 2.86 17.52 1.00
C LYS A 260 2.59 17.82 -0.48
N GLU A 261 1.74 17.07 -1.17
CA GLU A 261 1.42 17.38 -2.58
C GLU A 261 0.61 18.67 -2.72
N ASN A 262 -0.34 18.92 -1.81
CA ASN A 262 -1.09 20.17 -1.79
C ASN A 262 -0.21 21.37 -1.38
N LEU A 263 0.72 21.18 -0.44
CA LEU A 263 1.74 22.17 -0.07
C LEU A 263 2.65 22.49 -1.25
N VAL A 264 3.16 21.48 -1.98
CA VAL A 264 4.00 21.68 -3.17
C VAL A 264 3.21 22.35 -4.30
N LYS A 265 1.93 22.00 -4.49
CA LYS A 265 1.05 22.70 -5.45
C LYS A 265 0.81 24.15 -5.04
N LEU A 266 0.57 24.45 -3.76
CA LEU A 266 0.38 25.83 -3.31
C LEU A 266 1.69 26.62 -3.44
N GLN A 267 2.83 26.03 -3.10
CA GLN A 267 4.14 26.69 -3.17
C GLN A 267 4.62 26.95 -4.62
N THR A 268 4.17 26.15 -5.60
CA THR A 268 4.47 26.36 -7.03
C THR A 268 3.56 27.40 -7.72
N LEU A 269 2.47 27.84 -7.07
CA LEU A 269 1.60 28.90 -7.59
C LEU A 269 2.23 30.28 -7.40
N SER A 270 1.97 31.19 -8.35
CA SER A 270 2.31 32.61 -8.18
C SER A 270 1.63 33.18 -6.92
N PRO A 271 2.27 34.10 -6.18
CA PRO A 271 1.74 34.60 -4.89
C PRO A 271 0.27 35.07 -4.93
N HIS A 272 -0.16 35.72 -6.01
CA HIS A 272 -1.55 36.14 -6.17
C HIS A 272 -2.55 34.98 -6.38
N LYS A 273 -2.11 33.85 -6.96
CA LYS A 273 -2.93 32.63 -7.09
C LYS A 273 -3.03 31.89 -5.75
N ARG A 274 -1.97 31.90 -4.94
CA ARG A 274 -1.97 31.39 -3.55
C ARG A 274 -2.96 32.15 -2.68
N LEU A 275 -2.95 33.48 -2.75
CA LEU A 275 -3.93 34.30 -2.03
C LEU A 275 -5.36 34.11 -2.52
N LEU A 276 -5.57 33.74 -3.79
CA LEU A 276 -6.90 33.39 -4.29
C LEU A 276 -7.40 32.07 -3.69
N SER A 277 -6.54 31.06 -3.58
CA SER A 277 -6.94 29.73 -3.09
C SER A 277 -7.27 29.72 -1.60
N VAL A 278 -6.60 30.55 -0.79
CA VAL A 278 -6.80 30.62 0.67
C VAL A 278 -7.79 31.71 1.10
N ARG A 279 -8.40 32.41 0.14
CA ARG A 279 -9.17 33.63 0.38
C ARG A 279 -10.33 33.47 1.36
N SER A 280 -11.10 32.39 1.26
CA SER A 280 -12.23 32.14 2.17
C SER A 280 -11.74 31.91 3.60
N GLN A 281 -10.78 31.02 3.76
CA GLN A 281 -10.17 30.69 5.06
C GLN A 281 -9.51 31.90 5.72
N PHE A 282 -8.86 32.77 4.93
CA PHE A 282 -8.31 34.02 5.43
C PHE A 282 -9.40 34.95 5.99
N VAL A 283 -10.51 35.11 5.26
CA VAL A 283 -11.61 35.99 5.68
C VAL A 283 -12.29 35.49 6.95
N ASP A 284 -12.45 34.17 7.08
CA ASP A 284 -13.13 33.56 8.22
C ASP A 284 -12.23 33.49 9.46
N GLY A 285 -10.93 33.25 9.26
CA GLY A 285 -10.00 32.92 10.34
C GLY A 285 -9.11 34.05 10.83
N VAL A 286 -8.85 35.10 10.03
CA VAL A 286 -7.90 36.16 10.44
C VAL A 286 -8.43 36.88 11.67
N SER A 287 -7.58 37.19 12.64
CA SER A 287 -7.98 38.01 13.79
C SER A 287 -7.95 39.50 13.44
N ASP A 288 -8.81 40.30 14.08
CA ASP A 288 -8.87 41.75 13.85
C ASP A 288 -7.53 42.47 14.14
N PRO A 289 -6.80 42.11 15.22
CA PRO A 289 -5.46 42.68 15.49
C PRO A 289 -4.44 42.36 14.39
N VAL A 290 -4.39 41.12 13.92
CA VAL A 290 -3.47 40.71 12.83
C VAL A 290 -3.83 41.43 11.52
N LEU A 291 -5.12 41.57 11.23
CA LEU A 291 -5.61 42.30 10.05
C LEU A 291 -5.23 43.79 10.09
N ASN A 292 -5.30 44.43 11.26
CA ASN A 292 -4.88 45.82 11.44
C ASN A 292 -3.37 45.98 11.26
N GLN A 293 -2.57 45.09 11.86
CA GLN A 293 -1.12 45.10 11.72
C GLN A 293 -0.66 44.83 10.27
N LEU A 294 -1.37 43.97 9.53
CA LEU A 294 -1.13 43.76 8.11
C LEU A 294 -1.38 45.04 7.30
N LEU A 295 -2.46 45.76 7.59
CA LEU A 295 -2.74 47.05 6.93
C LEU A 295 -1.64 48.08 7.20
N ASP A 296 -1.12 48.14 8.43
CA ASP A 296 -0.01 49.02 8.79
C ASP A 296 1.27 48.67 8.02
N GLN A 297 1.60 47.37 7.90
CA GLN A 297 2.78 46.92 7.15
C GLN A 297 2.62 47.14 5.64
N LEU A 298 1.43 46.94 5.10
CA LEU A 298 1.13 47.23 3.68
C LEU A 298 1.25 48.73 3.37
N LEU A 299 0.83 49.61 4.27
CA LEU A 299 0.98 51.06 4.13
C LEU A 299 2.46 51.46 4.23
N GLN A 300 3.19 50.93 5.21
CA GLN A 300 4.62 51.21 5.40
C GLN A 300 5.45 50.82 4.17
N ARG A 301 5.11 49.70 3.53
CA ARG A 301 5.74 49.22 2.28
C ARG A 301 5.21 49.92 1.02
N LYS A 302 4.32 50.91 1.14
CA LYS A 302 3.66 51.63 0.04
C LYS A 302 2.90 50.72 -0.94
N VAL A 303 2.43 49.56 -0.47
CA VAL A 303 1.58 48.65 -1.27
C VAL A 303 0.16 49.22 -1.36
N ILE A 304 -0.30 49.84 -0.28
CA ILE A 304 -1.56 50.58 -0.21
C ILE A 304 -1.29 52.04 0.14
N ASN A 305 -2.23 52.94 -0.20
CA ASN A 305 -2.19 54.34 0.21
C ASN A 305 -3.12 54.61 1.42
N ASP A 306 -3.07 55.82 1.97
CA ASP A 306 -3.88 56.19 3.13
C ASP A 306 -5.39 56.10 2.85
N GLU A 307 -5.83 56.47 1.64
CA GLU A 307 -7.25 56.36 1.24
C GLU A 307 -7.75 54.91 1.20
N GLU A 308 -6.94 53.99 0.67
CA GLU A 308 -7.24 52.55 0.61
C GLU A 308 -7.30 51.93 2.01
N LYS A 309 -6.42 52.38 2.92
CA LYS A 309 -6.42 51.95 4.32
C LYS A 309 -7.66 52.44 5.07
N GLU A 310 -7.99 53.72 4.96
CA GLU A 310 -9.18 54.30 5.59
C GLU A 310 -10.47 53.68 5.03
N SER A 311 -10.54 53.43 3.72
CA SER A 311 -11.66 52.71 3.11
C SER A 311 -11.83 51.29 3.63
N ALA A 312 -10.74 50.59 3.97
CA ALA A 312 -10.83 49.25 4.57
C ALA A 312 -11.25 49.29 6.05
N ASN A 313 -10.84 50.32 6.80
CA ASN A 313 -11.13 50.48 8.23
C ASN A 313 -12.61 50.76 8.53
N THR A 314 -13.37 51.28 7.57
CA THR A 314 -14.81 51.57 7.72
C THR A 314 -15.71 50.34 7.59
N LYS A 315 -15.15 49.15 7.30
CA LYS A 315 -15.90 47.92 7.00
C LYS A 315 -15.94 46.95 8.18
N SER A 316 -16.88 46.00 8.14
CA SER A 316 -16.90 44.85 9.04
C SER A 316 -15.59 44.04 8.94
N LYS A 317 -15.20 43.31 9.98
CA LYS A 317 -14.01 42.45 9.99
C LYS A 317 -13.89 41.57 8.73
N ALA A 318 -14.95 40.86 8.38
CA ALA A 318 -14.95 39.94 7.24
C ALA A 318 -14.84 40.69 5.90
N ASP A 319 -15.55 41.81 5.76
CA ASP A 319 -15.50 42.63 4.54
C ASP A 319 -14.16 43.36 4.39
N LYS A 320 -13.55 43.74 5.51
CA LYS A 320 -12.21 44.31 5.60
C LYS A 320 -11.17 43.29 5.15
N ALA A 321 -11.19 42.07 5.72
CA ALA A 321 -10.29 40.98 5.32
C ALA A 321 -10.43 40.67 3.82
N ARG A 322 -11.67 40.63 3.34
CA ARG A 322 -12.00 40.38 1.93
C ARG A 322 -11.46 41.47 1.00
N ALA A 323 -11.58 42.73 1.41
CA ALA A 323 -11.08 43.88 0.66
C ALA A 323 -9.55 43.90 0.61
N VAL A 324 -8.87 43.66 1.74
CA VAL A 324 -7.41 43.67 1.83
C VAL A 324 -6.78 42.59 0.95
N ILE A 325 -7.24 41.35 1.06
CA ILE A 325 -6.65 40.25 0.27
C ILE A 325 -6.93 40.40 -1.23
N ASP A 326 -8.08 40.96 -1.63
CA ASP A 326 -8.36 41.26 -3.04
C ASP A 326 -7.52 42.40 -3.58
N LEU A 327 -7.35 43.47 -2.80
CA LEU A 327 -6.59 44.65 -3.19
C LEU A 327 -5.14 44.26 -3.47
N VAL A 328 -4.52 43.55 -2.54
CA VAL A 328 -3.16 43.03 -2.67
C VAL A 328 -3.04 42.06 -3.86
N ARG A 329 -4.02 41.16 -4.04
CA ARG A 329 -4.04 40.24 -5.17
C ARG A 329 -4.08 40.96 -6.52
N LYS A 330 -4.91 42.01 -6.64
CA LYS A 330 -5.06 42.83 -7.86
C LYS A 330 -3.81 43.66 -8.17
N LYS A 331 -3.08 44.11 -7.14
CA LYS A 331 -1.80 44.83 -7.30
C LYS A 331 -0.63 43.94 -7.77
N GLY A 332 -0.83 42.62 -7.81
CA GLY A 332 0.07 41.70 -8.52
C GLY A 332 1.00 40.89 -7.62
N ARG A 333 2.02 40.29 -8.25
CA ARG A 333 2.89 39.26 -7.63
C ARG A 333 3.70 39.79 -6.44
N GLU A 334 4.32 40.97 -6.57
CA GLU A 334 5.16 41.53 -5.51
C GLU A 334 4.36 41.91 -4.27
N ALA A 335 3.24 42.63 -4.45
CA ALA A 335 2.31 42.97 -3.37
C ALA A 335 1.81 41.70 -2.64
N SER A 336 1.41 40.68 -3.40
CA SER A 336 0.97 39.40 -2.85
C SER A 336 2.08 38.65 -2.09
N SER A 337 3.33 38.76 -2.54
CA SER A 337 4.48 38.15 -1.87
C SER A 337 4.78 38.82 -0.53
N PHE A 338 4.74 40.16 -0.48
CA PHE A 338 4.92 40.92 0.76
C PHE A 338 3.83 40.59 1.77
N PHE A 339 2.58 40.53 1.33
CA PHE A 339 1.47 40.17 2.19
C PHE A 339 1.59 38.77 2.80
N ILE A 340 1.98 37.76 2.00
CA ILE A 340 2.23 36.41 2.52
C ILE A 340 3.37 36.43 3.56
N THR A 341 4.45 37.15 3.26
CA THR A 341 5.61 37.26 4.15
C THR A 341 5.24 37.91 5.48
N ASP A 342 4.48 38.99 5.44
CA ASP A 342 4.05 39.75 6.61
C ASP A 342 3.05 38.95 7.44
N LEU A 343 2.13 38.22 6.80
CA LEU A 343 1.22 37.30 7.50
C LEU A 343 1.97 36.17 8.21
N CYS A 344 2.95 35.54 7.56
CA CYS A 344 3.81 34.51 8.19
C CYS A 344 4.61 35.02 9.39
N LYS A 345 4.92 36.32 9.45
CA LYS A 345 5.61 36.92 10.60
C LYS A 345 4.65 37.28 11.72
N LEU A 346 3.48 37.81 11.39
CA LEU A 346 2.50 38.29 12.36
C LEU A 346 1.72 37.15 13.00
N ASP A 347 1.39 36.10 12.24
CA ASP A 347 0.71 34.92 12.75
C ASP A 347 1.22 33.63 12.08
N PRO A 348 2.35 33.09 12.58
CA PRO A 348 2.94 31.88 12.01
C PRO A 348 2.03 30.65 12.08
N GLN A 349 1.18 30.56 13.11
CA GLN A 349 0.27 29.42 13.28
C GLN A 349 -0.88 29.49 12.29
N PHE A 350 -1.48 30.66 12.11
CA PHE A 350 -2.52 30.86 11.11
C PHE A 350 -1.99 30.70 9.69
N SER A 351 -0.77 31.18 9.40
CA SER A 351 -0.13 30.95 8.10
C SER A 351 0.13 29.48 7.78
N LYS A 352 0.45 28.66 8.80
CA LYS A 352 0.56 27.20 8.63
C LYS A 352 -0.79 26.58 8.31
N THR A 353 -1.85 26.97 9.04
CA THR A 353 -3.22 26.52 8.76
C THR A 353 -3.68 26.88 7.34
N LEU A 354 -3.25 28.03 6.82
CA LEU A 354 -3.52 28.47 5.45
C LEU A 354 -2.56 27.88 4.41
N ASN A 355 -1.58 27.04 4.80
CA ASN A 355 -0.56 26.49 3.92
C ASN A 355 0.24 27.57 3.14
N LEU A 356 0.48 28.72 3.81
CA LEU A 356 1.20 29.86 3.25
C LEU A 356 2.68 29.93 3.65
N SER A 357 3.04 29.30 4.77
CA SER A 357 4.40 29.26 5.34
C SER A 357 5.31 28.21 4.73
#